data_AF-A0A4R4QZY1-F1
#
_entry.id   AF-A0A4R4QZY1-F1
#
_cell.length_a   1.000
_cell.length_b   1.000
_cell.length_c   1.000
_cell.angle_alpha   90.00
_cell.angle_beta   90.00
_cell.angle_gamma   90.00
#
_symmetry.space_group_name_H-M   'P 1'
#
loop_
_entity.id
_entity.type
_entity.pdbx_description
1 polymer ?
#
loop_
_entity_poly.entity_id
_entity_poly.type
_entity_poly.pdbx_seq_one_letter_code
_entity_poly.pdbx_strand_id
1 'polypeptide(L)'
;DGDSADGMSGPVTFTYDPLDPTPAVGGPLLAPGKGRQRDNTPVERRHDVVVLSGAPLERDLDLIGPVSATIHVRTSTGHGDLFVRLCDVDRDGVSRNVTDGILRLTPDQAGADGVVRAEIEMHPTGYRFLRGHRLRVMLAGGAFPRFARNHGTGEPAGRAVASRRVRFEVFRDAARPSAVQLPVWDG
;
A
#
# COMPACT_ATOMS: atom_id res chain seq x y z
N ASP A 1 -27.97 20.44 -14.89
CA ASP A 1 -26.60 20.38 -15.44
C ASP A 1 -25.70 19.85 -14.33
N GLY A 2 -25.46 18.55 -14.16
CA GLY A 2 -25.19 17.55 -15.18
C GLY A 2 -23.68 17.42 -15.39
N ASP A 3 -22.91 17.15 -14.32
CA ASP A 3 -21.46 16.91 -14.43
C ASP A 3 -21.01 15.77 -13.48
N SER A 4 -21.04 14.55 -14.04
CA SER A 4 -19.98 13.54 -14.00
C SER A 4 -19.33 13.15 -12.65
N ALA A 5 -20.03 12.38 -11.82
CA ALA A 5 -19.42 11.60 -10.73
C ALA A 5 -19.14 10.13 -11.13
N ASP A 6 -18.75 9.87 -12.38
CA ASP A 6 -18.55 8.51 -12.90
C ASP A 6 -17.13 8.28 -13.48
N GLY A 7 -16.12 8.53 -12.64
CA GLY A 7 -14.71 8.50 -13.06
C GLY A 7 -13.83 7.41 -12.44
N MET A 8 -14.35 6.49 -11.61
CA MET A 8 -13.51 5.53 -10.86
C MET A 8 -14.18 4.16 -10.58
N SER A 9 -14.94 3.61 -11.53
CA SER A 9 -15.85 2.47 -11.26
C SER A 9 -15.23 1.07 -11.24
N GLY A 10 -13.95 0.91 -11.58
CA GLY A 10 -13.26 -0.40 -11.61
C GLY A 10 -12.27 -0.61 -10.45
N PRO A 11 -12.06 -1.87 -10.01
CA PRO A 11 -10.97 -2.19 -9.10
C PRO A 11 -9.62 -1.89 -9.76
N VAL A 12 -8.65 -1.44 -8.96
CA VAL A 12 -7.26 -1.33 -9.41
C VAL A 12 -6.57 -2.67 -9.21
N THR A 13 -5.72 -3.07 -10.16
CA THR A 13 -5.19 -4.43 -10.19
C THR A 13 -3.69 -4.43 -10.38
N PHE A 14 -3.00 -5.36 -9.73
CA PHE A 14 -1.57 -5.62 -9.93
C PHE A 14 -1.28 -7.11 -9.74
N THR A 15 -0.12 -7.56 -10.21
CA THR A 15 0.30 -8.96 -10.04
C THR A 15 1.65 -8.99 -9.35
N TYR A 16 1.71 -9.68 -8.22
CA TYR A 16 2.93 -9.92 -7.48
C TYR A 16 3.54 -11.27 -7.87
N ASP A 17 4.86 -11.28 -8.10
CA ASP A 17 5.65 -12.48 -8.39
C ASP A 17 6.58 -12.80 -7.21
N PRO A 18 6.39 -13.92 -6.48
CA PRO A 18 7.31 -14.32 -5.41
C PRO A 18 8.76 -14.53 -5.86
N LEU A 19 9.00 -14.75 -7.16
CA LEU A 19 10.33 -14.92 -7.74
C LEU A 19 11.01 -13.59 -8.09
N ASP A 20 10.25 -12.50 -8.19
CA ASP A 20 10.73 -11.10 -8.28
C ASP A 20 9.98 -10.25 -7.25
N PRO A 21 10.22 -10.46 -5.94
CA PRO A 21 9.42 -9.82 -4.91
C PRO A 21 9.66 -8.31 -4.90
N THR A 22 8.60 -7.54 -4.72
CA THR A 22 8.68 -6.08 -4.61
C THR A 22 9.70 -5.67 -3.53
N PRO A 23 10.71 -4.85 -3.85
CA PRO A 23 11.76 -4.50 -2.91
C PRO A 23 11.30 -3.47 -1.87
N ALA A 24 11.76 -3.61 -0.63
CA ALA A 24 11.64 -2.57 0.38
C ALA A 24 12.66 -1.44 0.11
N VAL A 25 12.15 -0.20 0.05
CA VAL A 25 12.98 1.01 -0.08
C VAL A 25 12.80 1.88 1.16
N GLY A 26 13.86 2.10 1.93
CA GLY A 26 13.79 2.91 3.15
C GLY A 26 12.89 2.32 4.25
N GLY A 27 12.29 3.19 5.06
CA GLY A 27 11.48 2.84 6.22
C GLY A 27 12.33 2.34 7.40
N PRO A 28 11.71 1.66 8.38
CA PRO A 28 12.40 1.07 9.54
C PRO A 28 13.18 -0.22 9.19
N LEU A 29 13.86 -0.24 8.05
CA LEU A 29 14.68 -1.37 7.64
C LEU A 29 15.96 -1.43 8.49
N LEU A 30 16.15 -2.56 9.19
CA LEU A 30 17.31 -2.84 10.04
C LEU A 30 18.53 -3.34 9.24
N ALA A 31 18.84 -2.64 8.14
CA ALA A 31 20.02 -2.90 7.32
C ALA A 31 20.88 -1.62 7.21
N PRO A 32 22.20 -1.69 7.46
CA PRO A 32 23.07 -0.51 7.45
C PRO A 32 22.93 0.30 6.15
N GLY A 33 22.68 1.60 6.29
CA GLY A 33 22.55 2.54 5.17
C GLY A 33 21.27 2.42 4.32
N LYS A 34 20.45 1.38 4.51
CA LYS A 34 19.26 1.12 3.67
C LYS A 34 17.92 1.56 4.29
N GLY A 35 17.88 1.85 5.59
CA GLY A 35 16.70 2.42 6.26
C GLY A 35 16.51 3.92 6.03
N ARG A 36 15.61 4.53 6.84
CA ARG A 36 15.21 5.95 6.82
C ARG A 36 14.32 6.33 5.64
N GLN A 37 13.95 7.60 5.54
CA GLN A 37 13.24 8.14 4.40
C GLN A 37 14.13 8.10 3.15
N ARG A 38 13.58 7.62 2.03
CA ARG A 38 14.25 7.44 0.75
C ARG A 38 13.32 7.83 -0.40
N ASP A 39 13.90 8.10 -1.56
CA ASP A 39 13.13 8.28 -2.79
C ASP A 39 12.53 6.94 -3.24
N ASN A 40 11.19 6.89 -3.34
CA ASN A 40 10.39 5.74 -3.74
C ASN A 40 9.99 5.80 -5.22
N THR A 41 10.26 6.91 -5.92
CA THR A 41 9.96 7.06 -7.35
C THR A 41 10.47 5.89 -8.20
N PRO A 42 11.65 5.28 -7.93
CA PRO A 42 12.09 4.09 -8.66
C PRO A 42 11.25 2.84 -8.45
N VAL A 43 10.84 2.54 -7.21
CA VAL A 43 10.02 1.33 -6.91
C VAL A 43 8.59 1.52 -7.39
N GLU A 44 8.08 2.74 -7.35
CA GLU A 44 6.75 3.14 -7.83
C GLU A 44 6.55 2.93 -9.34
N ARG A 45 7.63 2.76 -10.12
CA ARG A 45 7.56 2.45 -11.56
C ARG A 45 7.42 0.96 -11.87
N ARG A 46 7.50 0.08 -10.86
CA ARG A 46 7.35 -1.36 -11.10
C ARG A 46 5.90 -1.70 -11.44
N HIS A 47 5.73 -2.73 -12.27
CA HIS A 47 4.42 -3.19 -12.73
C HIS A 47 3.59 -3.90 -11.64
N ASP A 48 4.24 -4.36 -10.57
CA ASP A 48 3.62 -4.99 -9.40
C ASP A 48 3.26 -3.98 -8.30
N VAL A 49 3.41 -2.69 -8.60
CA VAL A 49 3.12 -1.58 -7.67
C VAL A 49 2.02 -0.69 -8.25
N VAL A 50 1.02 -0.41 -7.42
CA VAL A 50 -0.04 0.56 -7.72
C VAL A 50 0.20 1.82 -6.93
N VAL A 51 0.05 2.97 -7.59
CA VAL A 51 0.29 4.28 -7.00
C VAL A 51 -0.96 5.14 -7.17
N LEU A 52 -1.49 5.63 -6.06
CA LEU A 52 -2.65 6.53 -6.02
C LEU A 52 -2.20 7.85 -5.41
N SER A 53 -2.35 8.96 -6.15
CA SER A 53 -1.90 10.27 -5.69
C SER A 53 -3.06 11.25 -5.57
N GLY A 54 -3.10 12.00 -4.48
CA GLY A 54 -4.05 13.10 -4.29
C GLY A 54 -3.67 14.35 -5.09
N ALA A 55 -4.55 15.35 -5.02
CA ALA A 55 -4.25 16.71 -5.44
C ALA A 55 -3.13 17.33 -4.59
N PRO A 56 -2.44 18.38 -5.08
CA PRO A 56 -1.54 19.15 -4.23
C PRO A 56 -2.30 19.72 -3.03
N LEU A 57 -1.67 19.69 -1.87
CA LEU A 57 -2.22 20.26 -0.65
C LEU A 57 -2.28 21.79 -0.75
N GLU A 58 -3.42 22.37 -0.38
CA GLU A 58 -3.61 23.83 -0.37
C GLU A 58 -2.93 24.51 0.83
N ARG A 59 -2.71 23.76 1.91
CA ARG A 59 -2.06 24.15 3.16
C ARG A 59 -1.21 23.01 3.72
N ASP A 60 -0.34 23.30 4.68
CA ASP A 60 0.39 22.27 5.40
C ASP A 60 -0.60 21.32 6.11
N LEU A 61 -0.23 20.04 6.18
CA LEU A 61 -1.01 18.98 6.82
C LEU A 61 -0.13 18.23 7.83
N ASP A 62 -0.46 18.34 9.10
CA ASP A 62 0.20 17.62 10.18
C ASP A 62 -0.49 16.29 10.46
N LEU A 63 0.28 15.21 10.45
CA LEU A 63 -0.14 13.90 10.89
C LEU A 63 0.60 13.54 12.17
N ILE A 64 -0.14 13.35 13.26
CA ILE A 64 0.43 12.97 14.57
C ILE A 64 -0.41 11.84 15.17
N GLY A 65 0.11 10.61 15.11
CA GLY A 65 -0.53 9.46 15.74
C GLY A 65 -0.51 8.18 14.90
N PRO A 66 -1.37 7.20 15.25
CA PRO A 66 -1.50 5.94 14.52
C PRO A 66 -2.12 6.16 13.14
N VAL A 67 -1.66 5.37 12.16
CA VAL A 67 -2.18 5.36 10.79
C VAL A 67 -2.69 3.96 10.51
N SER A 68 -3.81 3.84 9.79
CA SER A 68 -4.32 2.57 9.33
C SER A 68 -4.84 2.68 7.90
N ALA A 69 -5.07 1.54 7.27
CA ALA A 69 -5.76 1.47 5.99
C ALA A 69 -6.81 0.36 6.03
N THR A 70 -8.01 0.67 5.54
CA THR A 70 -9.05 -0.32 5.24
C THR A 70 -9.06 -0.55 3.74
N ILE A 71 -8.66 -1.73 3.28
CA ILE A 71 -8.58 -2.07 1.86
C ILE A 71 -9.45 -3.28 1.55
N HIS A 72 -10.40 -3.12 0.62
CA HIS A 72 -11.20 -4.21 0.09
C HIS A 72 -10.44 -4.86 -1.06
N VAL A 73 -10.02 -6.11 -0.88
CA VAL A 73 -9.09 -6.77 -1.78
C VAL A 73 -9.49 -8.21 -2.06
N ARG A 74 -9.32 -8.65 -3.30
CA ARG A 74 -9.40 -10.05 -3.70
C ARG A 74 -8.07 -10.50 -4.30
N THR A 75 -7.67 -11.73 -3.99
CA THR A 75 -6.45 -12.35 -4.52
C THR A 75 -6.80 -13.59 -5.36
N SER A 76 -6.08 -13.81 -6.46
CA SER A 76 -6.35 -14.93 -7.37
C SER A 76 -6.10 -16.31 -6.77
N THR A 77 -5.31 -16.40 -5.69
CA THR A 77 -4.98 -17.67 -5.03
C THR A 77 -5.62 -17.80 -3.64
N GLY A 78 -6.34 -16.77 -3.17
CA GLY A 78 -6.81 -16.67 -1.78
C GLY A 78 -5.71 -16.34 -0.76
N HIS A 79 -4.44 -16.30 -1.20
CA HIS A 79 -3.29 -15.98 -0.36
C HIS A 79 -2.54 -14.78 -0.91
N GLY A 80 -1.84 -14.04 -0.04
CA GLY A 80 -0.94 -12.96 -0.43
C GLY A 80 -0.57 -12.11 0.77
N ASP A 81 0.37 -11.19 0.60
CA ASP A 81 0.56 -10.11 1.55
C ASP A 81 0.15 -8.81 0.85
N LEU A 82 -0.57 -7.93 1.54
CA LEU A 82 -0.92 -6.60 1.04
C LEU A 82 -0.12 -5.56 1.80
N PHE A 83 0.83 -4.95 1.10
CA PHE A 83 1.65 -3.85 1.59
C PHE A 83 1.01 -2.52 1.22
N VAL A 84 0.90 -1.62 2.20
CA VAL A 84 0.40 -0.25 2.02
C VAL A 84 1.44 0.72 2.54
N ARG A 85 1.78 1.72 1.74
CA ARG A 85 2.70 2.79 2.13
C ARG A 85 2.14 4.16 1.79
N LEU A 86 2.28 5.07 2.74
CA LEU A 86 2.07 6.50 2.54
C LEU A 86 3.41 7.17 2.21
N CYS A 87 3.42 7.97 1.15
CA CYS A 87 4.54 8.79 0.70
C CYS A 87 4.13 10.26 0.60
N ASP A 88 5.11 11.14 0.81
CA ASP A 88 5.06 12.57 0.56
C ASP A 88 5.77 12.87 -0.75
N VAL A 89 5.02 13.40 -1.72
CA VAL A 89 5.55 13.80 -3.03
C VAL A 89 5.77 15.30 -3.02
N ASP A 90 7.02 15.71 -3.13
CA ASP A 90 7.39 17.13 -3.19
C ASP A 90 7.01 17.78 -4.52
N ARG A 91 7.25 19.09 -4.62
CA ARG A 91 6.91 19.89 -5.82
C ARG A 91 7.73 19.52 -7.06
N ASP A 92 8.89 18.89 -6.87
CA ASP A 92 9.74 18.37 -7.94
C ASP A 92 9.35 16.95 -8.35
N GLY A 93 8.35 16.36 -7.66
CA GLY A 93 7.81 15.04 -7.95
C GLY A 93 8.53 13.90 -7.24
N VAL A 94 9.47 14.19 -6.33
CA VAL A 94 10.19 13.15 -5.61
C VAL A 94 9.32 12.58 -4.50
N SER A 95 9.07 11.26 -4.56
CA SER A 95 8.23 10.56 -3.60
C SER A 95 9.03 10.02 -2.42
N ARG A 96 8.71 10.42 -1.19
CA ARG A 96 9.43 10.00 0.02
C ARG A 96 8.53 9.24 0.98
N ASN A 97 8.95 8.04 1.40
CA ASN A 97 8.16 7.24 2.33
C ASN A 97 7.96 7.94 3.68
N VAL A 98 6.73 7.92 4.19
CA VAL A 98 6.35 8.48 5.50
C VAL A 98 6.10 7.36 6.50
N THR A 99 5.15 6.47 6.19
CA THR A 99 4.84 5.29 7.00
C THR A 99 4.25 4.19 6.13
N ASP A 100 4.24 2.96 6.64
CA ASP A 100 3.72 1.80 5.95
C ASP A 100 3.28 0.69 6.92
N GLY A 101 2.57 -0.28 6.37
CA GLY A 101 2.11 -1.49 7.03
C GLY A 101 1.96 -2.63 6.03
N ILE A 102 1.87 -3.87 6.54
CA ILE A 102 1.63 -5.05 5.72
C ILE A 102 0.66 -5.97 6.44
N LEU A 103 -0.27 -6.58 5.70
CA LEU A 103 -1.17 -7.61 6.23
C LEU A 103 -1.07 -8.88 5.39
N ARG A 104 -0.96 -10.04 6.04
CA ARG A 104 -1.11 -11.33 5.38
C ARG A 104 -2.58 -11.64 5.16
N LEU A 105 -2.93 -11.92 3.91
CA LEU A 105 -4.26 -12.33 3.47
C LEU A 105 -4.34 -13.85 3.42
N THR A 106 -5.41 -14.40 4.00
CA THR A 106 -5.72 -15.83 4.02
C THR A 106 -7.17 -16.09 3.62
N PRO A 107 -7.50 -17.27 3.06
CA PRO A 107 -8.84 -17.56 2.54
C PRO A 107 -9.96 -17.46 3.58
N ASP A 108 -9.68 -17.72 4.86
CA ASP A 108 -10.64 -17.66 5.96
C ASP A 108 -11.12 -16.24 6.30
N GLN A 109 -10.40 -15.21 5.82
CA GLN A 109 -10.79 -13.80 5.98
C GLN A 109 -11.75 -13.31 4.89
N ALA A 110 -11.96 -14.10 3.82
CA ALA A 110 -12.74 -13.68 2.68
C ALA A 110 -14.24 -13.81 2.93
N GLY A 111 -15.00 -12.81 2.46
CA GLY A 111 -16.46 -12.89 2.38
C GLY A 111 -16.94 -13.87 1.30
N ALA A 112 -18.25 -14.04 1.19
CA ALA A 112 -18.87 -14.96 0.22
C ALA A 112 -18.52 -14.65 -1.25
N ASP A 113 -18.13 -13.41 -1.55
CA ASP A 113 -17.71 -12.94 -2.89
C ASP A 113 -16.18 -13.04 -3.12
N GLY A 114 -15.46 -13.63 -2.16
CA GLY A 114 -14.01 -13.79 -2.17
C GLY A 114 -13.24 -12.51 -1.85
N VAL A 115 -13.91 -11.44 -1.39
CA VAL A 115 -13.28 -10.18 -1.02
C VAL A 115 -12.94 -10.18 0.47
N VAL A 116 -11.71 -9.80 0.79
CA VAL A 116 -11.25 -9.54 2.17
C VAL A 116 -11.37 -8.05 2.44
N ARG A 117 -11.98 -7.67 3.56
CA ARG A 117 -11.85 -6.32 4.13
C ARG A 117 -10.60 -6.30 5.01
N ALA A 118 -9.47 -5.94 4.40
CA ALA A 118 -8.17 -5.91 5.07
C ALA A 118 -8.04 -4.65 5.91
N GLU A 119 -7.94 -4.80 7.22
CA GLU A 119 -7.57 -3.73 8.15
C GLU A 119 -6.06 -3.80 8.40
N ILE A 120 -5.31 -2.88 7.80
CA ILE A 120 -3.85 -2.81 7.89
C ILE A 120 -3.46 -1.74 8.89
N GLU A 121 -2.87 -2.15 10.01
CA GLU A 121 -2.18 -1.23 10.91
C GLU A 121 -0.85 -0.79 10.29
N MET A 122 -0.60 0.52 10.28
CA MET A 122 0.65 1.11 9.81
C MET A 122 1.40 1.72 10.99
N HIS A 123 2.71 1.90 10.85
CA HIS A 123 3.48 2.53 11.93
C HIS A 123 2.95 3.95 12.25
N PRO A 124 2.84 4.33 13.54
CA PRO A 124 2.51 5.70 13.91
C PRO A 124 3.51 6.71 13.33
N THR A 125 3.04 7.93 13.08
CA THR A 125 3.89 8.97 12.50
C THR A 125 3.68 10.33 13.17
N GLY A 126 4.73 11.12 13.16
CA GLY A 126 4.71 12.56 13.41
C GLY A 126 5.34 13.22 12.19
N TYR A 127 4.53 13.69 11.25
CA TYR A 127 4.99 14.15 9.94
C TYR A 127 4.15 15.31 9.42
N ARG A 128 4.81 16.34 8.90
CA ARG A 128 4.18 17.47 8.21
C ARG A 128 4.35 17.31 6.70
N PHE A 129 3.24 17.20 5.98
CA PHE A 129 3.22 17.41 4.54
C PHE A 129 3.13 18.91 4.27
N LEU A 130 3.99 19.43 3.40
CA LEU A 130 4.01 20.85 3.10
C LEU A 130 2.97 21.24 2.05
N ARG A 131 2.49 22.47 2.09
CA ARG A 131 1.67 23.07 1.03
C ARG A 131 2.31 22.84 -0.34
N GLY A 132 1.49 22.39 -1.29
CA GLY A 132 1.88 22.05 -2.65
C GLY A 132 2.46 20.65 -2.82
N HIS A 133 2.72 19.92 -1.73
CA HIS A 133 3.05 18.49 -1.78
C HIS A 133 1.79 17.66 -2.02
N ARG A 134 1.95 16.37 -2.32
CA ARG A 134 0.83 15.42 -2.50
C ARG A 134 0.99 14.24 -1.58
N LEU A 135 -0.13 13.77 -1.03
CA LEU A 135 -0.21 12.45 -0.43
C LEU A 135 -0.24 11.41 -1.53
N ARG A 136 0.60 10.39 -1.41
CA ARG A 136 0.65 9.24 -2.32
C ARG A 136 0.54 7.94 -1.53
N VAL A 137 -0.36 7.07 -1.97
CA VAL A 137 -0.51 5.72 -1.45
C VAL A 137 0.08 4.75 -2.45
N MET A 138 0.96 3.87 -1.98
CA MET A 138 1.53 2.77 -2.73
C MET A 138 0.96 1.45 -2.22
N LEU A 139 0.46 0.61 -3.13
CA LEU A 139 -0.02 -0.74 -2.85
C LEU A 139 0.87 -1.75 -3.56
N ALA A 140 1.27 -2.82 -2.88
CA ALA A 140 2.09 -3.89 -3.45
C ALA A 140 1.86 -5.24 -2.76
N GLY A 141 2.33 -6.32 -3.38
CA GLY A 141 2.24 -7.67 -2.82
C GLY A 141 3.36 -8.04 -1.83
N GLY A 142 4.30 -7.12 -1.59
CA GLY A 142 5.44 -7.35 -0.71
C GLY A 142 6.30 -6.10 -0.50
N ALA A 143 7.29 -6.24 0.37
CA ALA A 143 8.38 -5.29 0.59
C ALA A 143 9.60 -6.05 1.14
N PHE A 144 10.26 -6.82 0.28
CA PHE A 144 11.38 -7.69 0.62
C PHE A 144 12.72 -6.91 0.66
N PRO A 145 13.65 -7.16 1.59
CA PRO A 145 13.64 -8.20 2.62
C PRO A 145 13.08 -7.74 3.97
N ARG A 146 12.46 -6.55 4.04
CA ARG A 146 11.89 -6.09 5.32
C ARG A 146 10.85 -7.06 5.85
N PHE A 147 9.99 -7.55 4.96
CA PHE A 147 9.08 -8.65 5.24
C PHE A 147 9.49 -9.88 4.43
N ALA A 148 9.33 -11.06 5.03
CA ALA A 148 9.53 -12.32 4.32
C ALA A 148 8.51 -12.41 3.18
N ARG A 149 8.99 -12.72 1.98
CA ARG A 149 8.14 -12.83 0.79
C ARG A 149 7.02 -13.87 0.99
N ASN A 150 5.81 -13.54 0.58
CA ASN A 150 4.74 -14.52 0.45
C ASN A 150 4.98 -15.33 -0.83
N HIS A 151 4.71 -16.64 -0.79
CA HIS A 151 4.88 -17.54 -1.93
C HIS A 151 3.58 -17.75 -2.73
N GLY A 152 2.45 -17.18 -2.27
CA GLY A 152 1.16 -17.25 -2.94
C GLY A 152 0.44 -18.60 -2.81
N THR A 153 0.96 -19.53 -2.01
CA THR A 153 0.44 -20.91 -1.86
C THR A 153 -0.16 -21.21 -0.48
N GLY A 154 0.03 -20.31 0.50
CA GLY A 154 -0.33 -20.56 1.90
C GLY A 154 0.71 -21.37 2.69
N GLU A 155 1.73 -21.91 2.04
CA GLU A 155 2.86 -22.56 2.72
C GLU A 155 3.62 -21.55 3.61
N PRO A 156 4.08 -21.95 4.81
CA PRO A 156 4.93 -21.09 5.63
C PRO A 156 6.20 -20.69 4.88
N ALA A 157 6.57 -19.40 4.94
CA ALA A 157 7.66 -18.83 4.15
C ALA A 157 9.01 -19.57 4.31
N GLY A 158 9.31 -20.11 5.50
CA GLY A 158 10.54 -20.87 5.75
C GLY A 158 10.54 -22.32 5.24
N ARG A 159 9.40 -22.81 4.72
CA ARG A 159 9.22 -24.19 4.23
C ARG A 159 8.66 -24.26 2.80
N ALA A 160 8.25 -23.12 2.24
CA ALA A 160 7.64 -23.08 0.93
C ALA A 160 8.61 -23.54 -0.15
N VAL A 161 8.19 -24.52 -0.96
CA VAL A 161 8.97 -25.03 -2.09
C VAL A 161 8.34 -24.70 -3.44
N ALA A 162 7.05 -24.37 -3.45
CA ALA A 162 6.33 -23.88 -4.61
C ALA A 162 6.11 -22.36 -4.53
N SER A 163 5.84 -21.73 -5.67
CA SER A 163 5.46 -20.32 -5.72
C SER A 163 4.41 -20.10 -6.80
N ARG A 164 3.45 -19.22 -6.52
CA ARG A 164 2.40 -18.80 -7.45
C ARG A 164 2.34 -17.30 -7.51
N ARG A 165 2.29 -16.74 -8.72
CA ARG A 165 1.96 -15.33 -8.93
C ARG A 165 0.57 -15.06 -8.37
N VAL A 166 0.43 -13.92 -7.71
CA VAL A 166 -0.83 -13.52 -7.08
C VAL A 166 -1.31 -12.24 -7.75
N ARG A 167 -2.45 -12.32 -8.42
CA ARG A 167 -3.15 -11.14 -8.92
C ARG A 167 -4.03 -10.57 -7.82
N PHE A 168 -3.89 -9.28 -7.56
CA PHE A 168 -4.67 -8.52 -6.61
C PHE A 168 -5.69 -7.66 -7.35
N GLU A 169 -6.88 -7.55 -6.77
CA GLU A 169 -7.95 -6.63 -7.17
C GLU A 169 -8.34 -5.80 -5.96
N VAL A 170 -8.10 -4.50 -6.01
CA VAL A 170 -8.41 -3.55 -4.94
C VAL A 170 -9.63 -2.75 -5.33
N PHE A 171 -10.73 -2.97 -4.60
CA PHE A 171 -12.02 -2.32 -4.82
C PHE A 171 -12.06 -0.96 -4.15
N ARG A 172 -12.78 -0.01 -4.75
CA ARG A 172 -12.88 1.37 -4.25
C ARG A 172 -14.20 2.03 -4.65
N ASP A 173 -15.20 1.21 -4.93
CA ASP A 173 -16.56 1.65 -5.18
C ASP A 173 -17.27 2.00 -3.87
N ALA A 174 -18.46 2.59 -3.97
CA ALA A 174 -19.22 3.04 -2.81
C ALA A 174 -19.60 1.91 -1.83
N ALA A 175 -19.76 0.67 -2.32
CA ALA A 175 -20.06 -0.49 -1.47
C ALA A 175 -18.80 -1.05 -0.78
N ARG A 176 -17.62 -0.79 -1.35
CA ARG A 176 -16.30 -1.25 -0.88
C ARG A 176 -15.31 -0.09 -0.83
N PRO A 177 -15.52 0.89 0.06
CA PRO A 177 -14.69 2.08 0.11
C PRO A 177 -13.33 1.74 0.73
N SER A 178 -12.32 1.52 -0.11
CA SER A 178 -10.94 1.43 0.36
C SER A 178 -10.37 2.81 0.67
N ALA A 179 -9.76 2.98 1.84
CA ALA A 179 -9.25 4.25 2.31
C ALA A 179 -8.06 4.09 3.27
N VAL A 180 -7.27 5.15 3.41
CA VAL A 180 -6.25 5.29 4.45
C VAL A 180 -6.78 6.30 5.48
N GLN A 181 -6.79 5.91 6.75
CA GLN A 181 -7.19 6.76 7.86
C GLN A 181 -5.96 7.48 8.41
N LEU A 182 -6.04 8.82 8.41
CA LEU A 182 -4.91 9.69 8.76
C LEU A 182 -5.20 10.44 10.07
N PRO A 183 -4.26 10.49 11.02
CA PRO A 183 -4.39 11.19 12.29
C PRO A 183 -4.07 12.68 12.11
N VAL A 184 -4.99 13.42 11.48
CA VAL A 184 -4.81 14.86 11.22
C VAL A 184 -4.78 15.62 12.54
N TRP A 185 -3.73 16.42 12.74
CA TRP A 185 -3.60 17.34 13.85
C TRP A 185 -3.97 18.75 13.39
N ASP A 186 -4.95 19.38 14.05
CA ASP A 186 -5.51 20.67 13.64
C ASP A 186 -4.87 21.90 14.34
N GLY A 187 -3.84 21.69 15.17
CA GLY A 187 -3.17 22.77 15.91
C GLY A 187 -3.43 22.71 17.40
#